data_AF-A0A8C8ZZJ9-F1
#
_entry.id   AF-A0A8C8ZZJ9-F1
#
_cell.length_a   1.000
_cell.length_b   1.000
_cell.length_c   1.000
_cell.angle_alpha   90.00
_cell.angle_beta   90.00
_cell.angle_gamma   90.00
#
_symmetry.space_group_name_H-M   'P 1'
#
loop_
_entity.id
_entity.type
_entity.pdbx_description
1 polymer ?
#
loop_
_entity_poly.entity_id
_entity_poly.type
_entity_poly.pdbx_seq_one_letter_code
_entity_poly.pdbx_strand_id
1 'polypeptide(L)' 'MDPNCSCSPGCCSCCPVGCAKCAQGCVCRGASDKCSCCA' A
#
# COMPACT_ATOMS: atom_id res chain seq x y z
N MET A 1 -1.03 8.41 -15.07
CA MET A 1 -1.60 8.24 -13.72
C MET A 1 -2.92 7.50 -13.92
N ASP A 2 -2.93 6.18 -13.76
CA ASP A 2 -4.13 5.37 -13.96
C ASP A 2 -5.12 5.62 -12.80
N PRO A 3 -6.38 6.03 -13.07
CA PRO A 3 -7.36 6.38 -12.04
C PRO A 3 -7.83 5.20 -11.17
N ASN A 4 -7.42 3.96 -11.45
CA ASN A 4 -7.74 2.78 -10.63
C ASN A 4 -6.62 2.37 -9.67
N CYS A 5 -5.45 3.00 -9.69
CA CYS A 5 -4.40 2.70 -8.72
C CYS A 5 -4.58 3.58 -7.48
N SER A 6 -5.43 3.13 -6.56
CA SER A 6 -5.77 3.81 -5.31
C SER A 6 -4.60 3.95 -4.31
N CYS A 7 -3.39 3.51 -4.66
CA CYS A 7 -2.23 3.75 -3.80
C CYS A 7 -1.56 5.07 -4.21
N SER A 8 -2.12 6.17 -3.70
CA SER A 8 -1.45 7.48 -3.68
C SER A 8 -0.08 7.35 -2.98
N PRO A 9 0.90 8.22 -3.29
CA PRO A 9 2.12 8.31 -2.50
C PRO A 9 1.76 8.45 -1.00
N GLY A 10 2.18 7.49 -0.19
CA GLY A 10 1.83 7.42 1.24
C GLY A 10 0.54 6.64 1.59
N CYS A 11 0.00 5.79 0.69
CA CYS A 11 -1.20 4.99 0.98
C CYS A 11 -1.05 4.10 2.24
N CYS A 12 0.19 3.73 2.56
CA CYS A 12 0.60 3.27 3.88
C CYS A 12 2.11 3.56 4.04
N SER A 13 2.57 3.76 5.28
CA SER A 13 3.99 3.94 5.59
C SER A 13 4.75 2.60 5.71
N CYS A 14 4.01 1.51 5.87
CA CYS A 14 4.56 0.20 6.20
C CYS A 14 4.99 -0.68 5.02
N CYS A 15 4.66 -0.29 3.78
CA CYS A 15 5.00 -1.05 2.59
C CYS A 15 5.65 -0.13 1.54
N PRO A 16 6.60 -0.63 0.71
CA PRO A 16 7.32 0.20 -0.26
C PRO A 16 6.39 0.76 -1.34
N VAL A 17 6.78 1.91 -1.92
CA VAL A 17 6.12 2.47 -3.10
C VAL A 17 6.10 1.42 -4.22
N GLY A 18 4.91 1.15 -4.76
CA GLY A 18 4.71 0.12 -5.77
C GLY A 18 4.45 -1.30 -5.25
N CYS A 19 4.12 -1.47 -3.95
CA CYS A 19 3.67 -2.78 -3.44
C CYS A 19 2.51 -3.34 -4.30
N ALA A 20 2.72 -4.53 -4.90
CA ALA A 20 1.77 -5.12 -5.83
C ALA A 20 0.39 -5.38 -5.19
N LYS A 21 0.36 -5.78 -3.91
CA LYS A 21 -0.90 -5.94 -3.16
C LYS A 21 -1.60 -4.59 -2.94
N CYS A 22 -0.85 -3.56 -2.56
CA CYS A 22 -1.40 -2.21 -2.36
C CYS A 22 -1.85 -1.54 -3.67
N ALA A 23 -1.21 -1.86 -4.80
CA ALA A 23 -1.58 -1.34 -6.11
C ALA A 23 -2.98 -1.81 -6.57
N GLN A 24 -3.43 -2.97 -6.08
CA GLN A 24 -4.80 -3.46 -6.28
C GLN A 24 -5.78 -2.88 -5.24
N GLY A 25 -5.27 -2.39 -4.11
CA GLY A 25 -6.02 -1.83 -3.00
C GLY A 25 -5.28 -2.03 -1.68
N CYS A 26 -4.98 -0.96 -0.94
CA CYS A 26 -4.23 -1.05 0.31
C CYS A 26 -5.04 -1.76 1.41
N VAL A 27 -4.58 -2.94 1.85
CA VAL A 27 -5.19 -3.73 2.94
C VAL A 27 -4.54 -3.48 4.30
N CYS A 28 -3.54 -2.61 4.34
CA CYS A 28 -2.75 -2.35 5.54
C CYS A 28 -3.59 -1.53 6.53
N ARG A 29 -4.16 -2.19 7.54
CA ARG A 29 -5.05 -1.59 8.56
C ARG A 29 -4.27 -0.72 9.57
N GLY A 30 -3.61 0.34 9.09
CA GLY A 30 -2.89 1.29 9.95
C GLY A 30 -1.60 0.74 10.57
N ALA A 31 -0.91 -0.20 9.91
CA ALA A 31 0.43 -0.61 10.35
C ALA A 31 1.41 0.54 10.10
N SER A 32 2.14 0.93 11.14
CA SER A 32 3.02 2.10 11.13
C SER A 32 4.36 1.83 10.41
N ASP A 33 4.96 0.65 10.65
CA ASP A 33 6.36 0.37 10.24
C ASP A 33 6.52 -0.82 9.30
N LYS A 34 5.90 -1.96 9.59
CA LYS A 34 5.94 -3.13 8.70
C LYS A 34 4.63 -3.90 8.72
N CYS A 35 4.08 -4.07 7.53
CA CYS A 35 2.85 -4.80 7.28
C CYS A 35 3.19 -6.30 7.13
N SER A 36 2.59 -7.17 7.95
CA SER A 36 2.74 -8.63 7.74
C SER A 36 1.89 -9.15 6.57
N CYS A 37 0.86 -8.40 6.18
CA CYS A 37 -0.04 -8.75 5.08
C CYS A 37 0.58 -8.58 3.69
N CYS A 38 1.61 -7.74 3.54
CA CYS A 38 2.26 -7.44 2.27
C CYS A 38 3.75 -7.81 2.24
N ALA A 39 4.20 -8.62 3.20
CA ALA A 39 5.45 -9.35 3.12
C ALA A 39 5.48 -10.28 1.91
#